data_AF-A0A0W0F5U3-F1
#
_entry.id   AF-A0A0W0F5U3-F1
#
_cell.length_a   1.000
_cell.length_b   1.000
_cell.length_c   1.000
_cell.angle_alpha   90.00
_cell.angle_beta   90.00
_cell.angle_gamma   90.00
#
_symmetry.space_group_name_H-M   'P 1'
#
loop_
_entity.id
_entity.type
_entity.pdbx_description
1 polymer ?
#
loop_
_entity_poly.entity_id
_entity_poly.type
_entity_poly.pdbx_seq_one_letter_code
_entity_poly.pdbx_strand_id
1 'polypeptide(L)'
;MSAADSKRELELSPKLKKQDLEDVTPPDNEPPPRLSESLRALSSASSPGLGGSVIAVDLDDVLSQTNLEVANWHNEVYGTKMNLSTFYYYYYWKNPFWGSLEETFDKVRKFYATRRIFEAKPVSCAREGIQALHDMGFKLIIVTARSPENHEESWKWVEKWFPGLFHSVICTGQFKDADKTGHEVTTKLSKAQVCANLQARLLIDDSSENAIQVAKPPPPTPPTPVLLFGDYEWNSRVSSSSDANDTMVFETRLSIEGGKEFWKEEKLEDHIPEDAPIHRVKDWAAAVRWVKKAVEEGKL
;
A
#
# COMPACT_ATOMS: atom_id res chain seq x y z
N MET A 1 -0.16 -61.32 1.85
CA MET A 1 -1.36 -61.48 1.00
C MET A 1 -2.54 -60.84 1.70
N SER A 2 -3.14 -59.88 1.01
CA SER A 2 -4.49 -59.29 1.07
C SER A 2 -5.29 -59.16 2.38
N ALA A 3 -5.83 -57.94 2.49
CA ALA A 3 -6.91 -57.45 3.33
C ALA A 3 -8.19 -58.29 3.30
N ALA A 4 -8.91 -58.24 4.42
CA ALA A 4 -10.28 -58.70 4.59
C ALA A 4 -11.24 -57.50 4.61
N ASP A 5 -12.35 -57.66 3.91
CA ASP A 5 -13.45 -56.72 3.75
C ASP A 5 -14.46 -56.78 4.91
N SER A 6 -15.18 -55.65 5.04
CA SER A 6 -16.61 -55.52 5.35
C SER A 6 -17.13 -55.28 6.79
N LYS A 7 -17.68 -54.05 6.89
CA LYS A 7 -19.01 -53.63 7.41
C LYS A 7 -19.30 -53.60 8.92
N ARG A 8 -19.56 -52.38 9.42
CA ARG A 8 -20.74 -52.00 10.23
C ARG A 8 -20.85 -50.47 10.36
N GLU A 9 -21.88 -49.87 9.76
CA GLU A 9 -23.10 -49.30 10.40
C GLU A 9 -22.94 -47.82 10.78
N LEU A 10 -23.56 -46.96 9.95
CA LEU A 10 -23.78 -45.53 10.16
C LEU A 10 -24.94 -45.34 11.15
N GLU A 11 -24.65 -44.77 12.32
CA GLU A 11 -25.67 -44.14 13.15
C GLU A 11 -25.70 -42.63 12.92
N LEU A 12 -26.90 -42.12 12.70
CA LEU A 12 -27.24 -40.73 12.43
C LEU A 12 -28.15 -40.21 13.55
N SER A 13 -27.93 -38.95 13.94
CA SER A 13 -28.86 -37.99 14.59
C SER A 13 -28.57 -37.65 16.07
N PRO A 14 -28.97 -36.46 16.61
CA PRO A 14 -29.98 -35.53 16.08
C PRO A 14 -29.65 -34.02 16.08
N LYS A 15 -30.51 -33.34 15.31
CA LYS A 15 -30.67 -31.90 15.06
C LYS A 15 -30.70 -31.04 16.33
N LEU A 16 -29.91 -29.96 16.35
CA LEU A 16 -30.13 -28.82 17.28
C LEU A 16 -31.39 -28.04 16.86
N LYS A 17 -32.27 -27.82 17.84
CA LYS A 17 -33.49 -27.01 17.72
C LYS A 17 -33.16 -25.52 17.80
N LYS A 18 -33.89 -24.72 17.01
CA LYS A 18 -34.05 -23.27 17.18
C LYS A 18 -34.85 -23.01 18.47
N GLN A 19 -34.18 -22.65 19.55
CA GLN A 19 -34.71 -21.90 20.70
C GLN A 19 -33.57 -21.81 21.71
N ASP A 20 -32.96 -20.62 21.78
CA ASP A 20 -32.26 -20.02 22.93
C ASP A 20 -31.71 -18.67 22.43
N LEU A 21 -32.66 -17.79 22.07
CA LEU A 21 -32.44 -16.36 21.87
C LEU A 21 -33.10 -15.72 23.08
N GLU A 22 -32.32 -15.37 24.10
CA GLU A 22 -32.53 -14.18 24.93
C GLU A 22 -31.34 -13.99 25.89
N ASP A 23 -30.86 -12.74 25.88
CA ASP A 23 -30.02 -12.06 26.87
C ASP A 23 -28.56 -12.54 27.07
N VAL A 24 -27.71 -12.25 26.09
CA VAL A 24 -26.29 -12.00 26.33
C VAL A 24 -25.99 -10.58 25.86
N THR A 25 -25.91 -9.65 26.81
CA THR A 25 -25.25 -8.37 26.59
C THR A 25 -23.85 -8.65 26.04
N PRO A 26 -23.45 -8.10 24.89
CA PRO A 26 -22.11 -8.32 24.37
C PRO A 26 -21.10 -7.76 25.39
N PRO A 27 -19.99 -8.47 25.66
CA PRO A 27 -18.92 -7.88 26.46
C PRO A 27 -18.48 -6.58 25.76
N ASP A 28 -18.19 -5.55 26.56
CA ASP A 28 -17.67 -4.26 26.09
C ASP A 28 -16.63 -4.49 24.98
N ASN A 29 -17.02 -4.22 23.74
CA ASN A 29 -16.19 -4.39 22.57
C ASN A 29 -15.18 -3.25 22.54
N GLU A 30 -14.14 -3.33 23.37
CA GLU A 30 -12.94 -2.56 23.11
C GLU A 30 -12.33 -3.08 21.79
N PRO A 31 -12.12 -2.20 20.79
CA PRO A 31 -11.47 -2.61 19.56
C PRO A 31 -10.07 -3.17 19.86
N PRO A 32 -9.60 -4.17 19.09
CA PRO A 32 -8.31 -4.81 19.37
C PRO A 32 -7.19 -3.76 19.47
N PRO A 33 -6.16 -3.97 20.32
CA PRO A 33 -5.18 -2.93 20.69
C PRO A 33 -4.54 -2.17 19.52
N ARG A 34 -4.31 -2.85 18.38
CA ARG A 34 -3.76 -2.21 17.18
C ARG A 34 -4.77 -1.32 16.45
N LEU A 35 -6.04 -1.71 16.44
CA LEU A 35 -7.12 -0.87 15.91
C LEU A 35 -7.34 0.32 16.83
N SER A 36 -7.25 0.14 18.16
CA SER A 36 -7.36 1.26 19.10
C SER A 36 -6.18 2.23 19.01
N GLU A 37 -4.95 1.75 18.76
CA GLU A 37 -3.79 2.60 18.43
C GLU A 37 -3.97 3.36 17.11
N SER A 38 -4.43 2.67 16.06
CA SER A 38 -4.71 3.31 14.76
C SER A 38 -5.82 4.34 14.88
N LEU A 39 -6.89 4.03 15.62
CA LEU A 39 -8.00 4.94 15.89
C LEU A 39 -7.57 6.10 16.79
N ARG A 40 -6.66 5.90 17.73
CA ARG A 40 -6.06 6.97 18.54
C ARG A 40 -5.19 7.89 17.69
N ALA A 41 -4.35 7.34 16.81
CA ALA A 41 -3.55 8.11 15.87
C ALA A 41 -4.45 8.93 14.92
N LEU A 42 -5.52 8.32 14.41
CA LEU A 42 -6.54 9.00 13.62
C LEU A 42 -7.25 10.10 14.42
N SER A 43 -7.61 9.85 15.69
CA SER A 43 -8.30 10.82 16.54
C SER A 43 -7.41 12.00 16.95
N SER A 44 -6.12 11.77 17.23
CA SER A 44 -5.13 12.83 17.43
C SER A 44 -4.83 13.59 16.14
N ALA A 45 -4.90 12.91 14.99
CA ALA A 45 -4.75 13.51 13.68
C ALA A 45 -5.94 14.43 13.32
N SER A 46 -7.17 14.03 13.66
CA SER A 46 -8.41 14.69 13.27
C SER A 46 -8.97 15.70 14.29
N SER A 47 -8.23 16.02 15.36
CA SER A 47 -8.69 16.95 16.40
C SER A 47 -9.00 18.37 15.82
N PRO A 48 -10.25 18.89 15.90
CA PRO A 48 -10.72 20.08 15.18
C PRO A 48 -10.16 21.45 15.66
N GLY A 49 -9.02 21.48 16.34
CA GLY A 49 -8.59 22.64 17.12
C GLY A 49 -7.27 23.30 16.72
N LEU A 50 -6.48 22.71 15.81
CA LEU A 50 -5.16 23.23 15.44
C LEU A 50 -5.04 23.25 13.91
N GLY A 51 -5.08 24.45 13.33
CA GLY A 51 -5.36 24.71 11.93
C GLY A 51 -4.41 24.06 10.93
N GLY A 52 -5.01 23.36 9.95
CA GLY A 52 -4.36 22.90 8.74
C GLY A 52 -5.14 21.76 8.09
N SER A 53 -5.50 21.90 6.81
CA SER A 53 -6.00 20.80 5.98
C SER A 53 -5.00 19.62 5.99
N VAL A 54 -5.48 18.37 6.00
CA VAL A 54 -4.59 17.19 6.01
C VAL A 54 -4.19 16.81 4.59
N ILE A 55 -2.88 16.60 4.37
CA ILE A 55 -2.35 15.90 3.19
C ILE A 55 -1.75 14.56 3.66
N ALA A 56 -2.26 13.48 3.10
CA ALA A 56 -1.69 12.14 3.26
C ALA A 56 -0.55 11.95 2.26
N VAL A 57 0.56 11.35 2.71
CA VAL A 57 1.75 11.14 1.88
C VAL A 57 2.22 9.69 2.05
N ASP A 58 2.45 8.97 0.96
CA ASP A 58 3.11 7.67 1.04
C ASP A 58 4.58 7.79 1.45
N LEU A 59 5.14 6.72 2.00
CA LEU A 59 6.53 6.66 2.40
C LEU A 59 7.41 6.10 1.29
N ASP A 60 7.11 4.89 0.82
CA ASP A 60 7.94 4.17 -0.12
C ASP A 60 7.79 4.77 -1.53
N ASP A 61 8.91 5.05 -2.17
CA ASP A 61 9.10 5.70 -3.48
C ASP A 61 8.40 7.06 -3.70
N VAL A 62 7.82 7.64 -2.64
CA VAL A 62 7.40 9.06 -2.57
C VAL A 62 8.35 9.88 -1.70
N LEU A 63 8.71 9.35 -0.53
CA LEU A 63 9.66 9.96 0.41
C LEU A 63 10.98 9.19 0.47
N SER A 64 10.94 7.86 0.41
CA SER A 64 12.08 6.94 0.53
C SER A 64 12.33 6.22 -0.79
N GLN A 65 13.57 6.13 -1.28
CA GLN A 65 13.91 5.40 -2.50
C GLN A 65 13.95 3.88 -2.27
N THR A 66 12.80 3.30 -1.93
CA THR A 66 12.70 1.91 -1.47
C THR A 66 12.96 0.92 -2.60
N ASN A 67 12.33 1.09 -3.77
CA ASN A 67 12.58 0.20 -4.91
C ASN A 67 14.02 0.33 -5.45
N LEU A 68 14.66 1.49 -5.30
CA LEU A 68 16.09 1.61 -5.63
C LEU A 68 16.93 0.73 -4.69
N GLU A 69 16.63 0.74 -3.39
CA GLU A 69 17.35 -0.10 -2.43
C GLU A 69 17.05 -1.59 -2.61
N VAL A 70 15.81 -1.95 -2.99
CA VAL A 70 15.46 -3.32 -3.40
C VAL A 70 16.30 -3.76 -4.59
N ALA A 71 16.46 -2.92 -5.62
CA ALA A 71 17.29 -3.24 -6.77
C ALA A 71 18.77 -3.42 -6.38
N ASN A 72 19.33 -2.53 -5.56
CA ASN A 72 20.70 -2.63 -5.06
C ASN A 72 20.93 -3.94 -4.32
N TRP A 73 20.03 -4.27 -3.39
CA TRP A 73 20.07 -5.54 -2.66
C TRP A 73 19.97 -6.74 -3.59
N HIS A 74 19.04 -6.71 -4.55
CA HIS A 74 18.84 -7.83 -5.47
C HIS A 74 20.08 -8.07 -6.34
N ASN A 75 20.74 -6.99 -6.80
CA ASN A 75 21.99 -7.06 -7.55
C ASN A 75 23.13 -7.63 -6.72
N GLU A 76 23.24 -7.25 -5.45
CA GLU A 76 24.27 -7.76 -4.54
C GLU A 76 24.07 -9.23 -4.18
N VAL A 77 22.84 -9.64 -3.87
CA VAL A 77 22.53 -10.99 -3.36
C VAL A 77 22.40 -12.02 -4.47
N TYR A 78 21.83 -11.65 -5.62
CA TYR A 78 21.54 -12.59 -6.71
C TYR A 78 22.34 -12.31 -8.00
N GLY A 79 23.25 -11.33 -7.99
CA GLY A 79 24.09 -11.01 -9.15
C GLY A 79 23.33 -10.43 -10.34
N THR A 80 22.17 -9.81 -10.10
CA THR A 80 21.31 -9.23 -11.15
C THR A 80 21.80 -7.86 -11.61
N LYS A 81 21.06 -7.27 -12.55
CA LYS A 81 21.32 -5.93 -13.12
C LYS A 81 20.08 -5.05 -13.11
N MET A 82 19.33 -5.10 -12.01
CA MET A 82 18.13 -4.31 -11.79
C MET A 82 18.44 -2.85 -11.55
N ASN A 83 17.52 -1.99 -11.99
CA ASN A 83 17.43 -0.57 -11.67
C ASN A 83 15.94 -0.19 -11.58
N LEU A 84 15.62 1.08 -11.33
CA LEU A 84 14.23 1.52 -11.22
C LEU A 84 13.38 1.23 -12.47
N SER A 85 13.95 1.32 -13.68
CA SER A 85 13.23 1.01 -14.92
C SER A 85 13.05 -0.49 -15.17
N THR A 86 13.50 -1.35 -14.25
CA THR A 86 13.26 -2.81 -14.29
C THR A 86 11.94 -3.18 -13.60
N PHE A 87 11.36 -2.28 -12.80
CA PHE A 87 10.08 -2.51 -12.13
C PHE A 87 8.93 -2.01 -13.01
N TYR A 88 8.50 -2.85 -13.96
CA TYR A 88 7.37 -2.57 -14.87
C TYR A 88 6.01 -2.54 -14.19
N TYR A 89 5.84 -3.27 -13.08
CA TYR A 89 4.60 -3.40 -12.33
C TYR A 89 4.86 -3.33 -10.84
N TYR A 90 3.83 -2.91 -10.09
CA TYR A 90 3.87 -2.84 -8.62
C TYR A 90 4.23 -4.19 -7.98
N TYR A 91 3.66 -5.29 -8.48
CA TYR A 91 3.96 -6.62 -7.96
C TYR A 91 5.24 -7.21 -8.56
N TYR A 92 6.16 -7.58 -7.68
CA TYR A 92 7.51 -7.99 -8.06
C TYR A 92 7.59 -9.21 -8.99
N TRP A 93 6.69 -10.20 -8.87
CA TRP A 93 6.70 -11.40 -9.74
C TRP A 93 6.40 -11.07 -11.21
N LYS A 94 5.80 -9.91 -11.48
CA LYS A 94 5.53 -9.41 -12.83
C LYS A 94 6.73 -8.70 -13.45
N ASN A 95 7.89 -8.67 -12.76
CA ASN A 95 9.09 -7.98 -13.21
C ASN A 95 10.24 -8.98 -13.49
N PRO A 96 11.19 -8.62 -14.37
CA PRO A 96 12.39 -9.42 -14.62
C PRO A 96 13.14 -9.76 -13.32
N PHE A 97 13.83 -10.91 -13.32
CA PHE A 97 14.70 -11.41 -12.25
C PHE A 97 14.04 -11.91 -10.96
N TRP A 98 12.73 -11.73 -10.77
CA TRP A 98 12.05 -12.14 -9.54
C TRP A 98 11.72 -13.64 -9.49
N GLY A 99 11.58 -14.30 -10.63
CA GLY A 99 11.34 -15.74 -10.72
C GLY A 99 9.86 -16.08 -10.52
N SER A 100 9.57 -17.30 -10.06
CA SER A 100 8.22 -17.76 -9.75
C SER A 100 7.57 -16.93 -8.63
N LEU A 101 6.27 -17.13 -8.39
CA LEU A 101 5.58 -16.53 -7.23
C LEU A 101 6.25 -16.90 -5.90
N GLU A 102 6.60 -18.18 -5.73
CA GLU A 102 7.28 -18.67 -4.53
C GLU A 102 8.66 -18.03 -4.35
N GLU A 103 9.47 -18.00 -5.41
CA GLU A 103 10.79 -17.35 -5.39
C GLU A 103 10.67 -15.86 -5.09
N THR A 104 9.66 -15.21 -5.67
CA THR A 104 9.38 -13.79 -5.42
C THR A 104 9.04 -13.56 -3.95
N PHE A 105 8.11 -14.33 -3.36
CA PHE A 105 7.74 -14.18 -1.97
C PHE A 105 8.91 -14.46 -1.01
N ASP A 106 9.73 -15.47 -1.32
CA ASP A 106 10.95 -15.74 -0.55
C ASP A 106 11.97 -14.59 -0.63
N LYS A 107 12.20 -14.03 -1.83
CA LYS A 107 13.06 -12.85 -2.02
C LYS A 107 12.53 -11.65 -1.25
N VAL A 108 11.23 -11.35 -1.34
CA VAL A 108 10.59 -10.27 -0.59
C VAL A 108 10.81 -10.48 0.91
N ARG A 109 10.52 -11.68 1.44
CA ARG A 109 10.73 -12.00 2.86
C ARG A 109 12.19 -11.78 3.27
N LYS A 110 13.14 -12.22 2.45
CA LYS A 110 14.58 -12.02 2.70
C LYS A 110 14.97 -10.54 2.72
N PHE A 111 14.48 -9.73 1.78
CA PHE A 111 14.74 -8.29 1.77
C PHE A 111 14.22 -7.62 3.04
N TYR A 112 12.96 -7.87 3.40
CA TYR A 112 12.32 -7.26 4.57
C TYR A 112 12.87 -7.80 5.91
N ALA A 113 13.53 -8.96 5.92
CA ALA A 113 14.29 -9.44 7.07
C ALA A 113 15.61 -8.67 7.29
N THR A 114 16.09 -7.93 6.29
CA THR A 114 17.23 -7.01 6.44
C THR A 114 16.78 -5.67 7.03
N ARG A 115 17.75 -4.78 7.31
CA ARG A 115 17.49 -3.40 7.72
C ARG A 115 17.46 -2.39 6.57
N ARG A 116 17.65 -2.84 5.33
CA ARG A 116 17.89 -1.97 4.16
C ARG A 116 16.77 -0.99 3.85
N ILE A 117 15.52 -1.36 4.11
CA ILE A 117 14.38 -0.44 3.94
C ILE A 117 14.48 0.84 4.83
N PHE A 118 15.22 0.76 5.94
CA PHE A 118 15.50 1.90 6.83
C PHE A 118 16.85 2.58 6.50
N GLU A 119 17.56 2.12 5.48
CA GLU A 119 18.82 2.69 4.99
C GLU A 119 18.63 3.43 3.67
N ALA A 120 17.53 3.15 2.97
CA ALA A 120 17.09 3.85 1.78
C ALA A 120 17.16 5.38 1.97
N LYS A 121 17.68 6.07 0.95
CA LYS A 121 17.84 7.52 0.95
C LYS A 121 16.51 8.20 0.59
N PRO A 122 16.29 9.44 1.03
CA PRO A 122 15.10 10.18 0.61
C PRO A 122 15.07 10.37 -0.90
N VAL A 123 13.87 10.39 -1.48
CA VAL A 123 13.64 10.81 -2.86
C VAL A 123 14.16 12.24 -3.04
N SER A 124 14.74 12.53 -4.20
CA SER A 124 15.28 13.86 -4.52
C SER A 124 14.23 14.95 -4.30
N CYS A 125 14.65 16.03 -3.64
CA CYS A 125 13.81 17.18 -3.30
C CYS A 125 12.60 16.87 -2.39
N ALA A 126 12.52 15.68 -1.78
CA ALA A 126 11.39 15.33 -0.91
C ALA A 126 11.33 16.23 0.32
N ARG A 127 12.46 16.52 0.95
CA ARG A 127 12.49 17.36 2.16
C ARG A 127 12.00 18.77 1.86
N GLU A 128 12.47 19.36 0.77
CA GLU A 128 12.07 20.68 0.30
C GLU A 128 10.59 20.71 -0.09
N GLY A 129 10.11 19.64 -0.75
CA GLY A 129 8.70 19.49 -1.11
C GLY A 129 7.80 19.44 0.12
N ILE A 130 8.13 18.59 1.08
CA ILE A 130 7.40 18.46 2.36
C ILE A 130 7.46 19.75 3.16
N GLN A 131 8.62 20.41 3.25
CA GLN A 131 8.73 21.72 3.90
C GLN A 131 7.80 22.74 3.26
N ALA A 132 7.75 22.80 1.92
CA ALA A 132 6.87 23.74 1.23
C ALA A 132 5.39 23.47 1.51
N LEU A 133 4.96 22.20 1.58
CA LEU A 133 3.58 21.87 1.96
C LEU A 133 3.29 22.23 3.43
N HIS A 134 4.24 21.96 4.33
CA HIS A 134 4.13 22.36 5.73
C HIS A 134 4.01 23.88 5.88
N ASP A 135 4.81 24.66 5.16
CA ASP A 135 4.81 26.12 5.20
C ASP A 135 3.52 26.74 4.62
N MET A 136 2.80 26.00 3.77
CA MET A 136 1.44 26.36 3.32
C MET A 136 0.37 26.11 4.40
N GLY A 137 0.76 25.57 5.56
CA GLY A 137 -0.13 25.31 6.69
C GLY A 137 -0.84 23.95 6.63
N PHE A 138 -0.37 23.01 5.80
CA PHE A 138 -0.93 21.66 5.77
C PHE A 138 -0.41 20.81 6.93
N LYS A 139 -1.31 19.99 7.49
CA LYS A 139 -0.94 18.91 8.40
C LYS A 139 -0.54 17.69 7.57
N LEU A 140 0.71 17.27 7.70
CA LEU A 140 1.26 16.16 6.91
C LEU A 140 1.25 14.86 7.71
N ILE A 141 0.65 13.82 7.12
CA ILE A 141 0.54 12.49 7.73
C ILE A 141 1.03 11.44 6.74
N ILE A 142 1.90 10.56 7.19
CA ILE A 142 2.37 9.45 6.37
C ILE A 142 1.33 8.32 6.41
N VAL A 143 0.94 7.80 5.25
CA VAL A 143 0.05 6.64 5.10
C VAL A 143 0.73 5.60 4.23
N THR A 144 1.25 4.53 4.84
CA THR A 144 2.14 3.57 4.18
C THR A 144 1.61 2.13 4.26
N ALA A 145 1.92 1.36 3.21
CA ALA A 145 1.66 -0.08 3.10
C ALA A 145 2.49 -0.95 4.05
N ARG A 146 3.55 -0.38 4.68
CA ARG A 146 4.41 -1.10 5.62
C ARG A 146 3.61 -1.75 6.74
N SER A 147 4.16 -2.83 7.30
CA SER A 147 3.52 -3.51 8.42
C SER A 147 3.63 -2.69 9.71
N PRO A 148 2.66 -2.81 10.64
CA PRO A 148 2.72 -2.11 11.92
C PRO A 148 3.98 -2.42 12.75
N GLU A 149 4.60 -3.60 12.55
CA GLU A 149 5.86 -3.94 13.22
C GLU A 149 7.02 -3.01 12.80
N ASN A 150 6.94 -2.43 11.61
CA ASN A 150 7.94 -1.49 11.08
C ASN A 150 7.65 -0.03 11.46
N HIS A 151 6.61 0.25 12.24
CA HIS A 151 6.19 1.62 12.56
C HIS A 151 7.30 2.41 13.26
N GLU A 152 7.87 1.89 14.35
CA GLU A 152 8.86 2.61 15.15
C GLU A 152 10.13 2.95 14.35
N GLU A 153 10.65 1.98 13.59
CA GLU A 153 11.85 2.18 12.77
C GLU A 153 11.57 3.10 11.57
N SER A 154 10.37 3.02 10.99
CA SER A 154 9.93 3.97 9.97
C SER A 154 9.84 5.39 10.54
N TRP A 155 9.32 5.55 11.76
CA TRP A 155 9.25 6.86 12.43
C TRP A 155 10.65 7.43 12.71
N LYS A 156 11.60 6.61 13.18
CA LYS A 156 13.00 7.03 13.35
C LYS A 156 13.62 7.49 12.03
N TRP A 157 13.32 6.80 10.93
CA TRP A 157 13.77 7.22 9.60
C TRP A 157 13.15 8.56 9.19
N VAL A 158 11.85 8.75 9.42
CA VAL A 158 11.14 10.00 9.12
C VAL A 158 11.73 11.15 9.91
N GLU A 159 11.89 11.03 11.22
CA GLU A 159 12.45 12.08 12.08
C GLU A 159 13.89 12.43 11.72
N LYS A 160 14.68 11.46 11.24
CA LYS A 160 16.04 11.72 10.74
C LYS A 160 16.05 12.63 9.51
N TRP A 161 15.13 12.42 8.57
CA TRP A 161 15.17 13.10 7.27
C TRP A 161 14.23 14.32 7.17
N PHE A 162 13.13 14.29 7.91
CA PHE A 162 12.03 15.27 7.91
C PHE A 162 11.68 15.73 9.34
N PRO A 163 12.67 16.15 10.15
CA PRO A 163 12.47 16.42 11.58
C PRO A 163 11.38 17.47 11.80
N GLY A 164 10.32 17.09 12.51
CA GLY A 164 9.22 17.98 12.88
C GLY A 164 8.27 18.37 11.75
N LEU A 165 8.37 17.77 10.56
CA LEU A 165 7.49 18.09 9.42
C LEU A 165 6.26 17.19 9.34
N PHE A 166 6.32 15.98 9.90
CA PHE A 166 5.21 15.04 9.91
C PHE A 166 4.61 14.93 11.30
N HIS A 167 3.30 14.74 11.36
CA HIS A 167 2.59 14.54 12.62
C HIS A 167 2.60 13.08 13.09
N SER A 168 2.49 12.14 12.15
CA SER A 168 2.39 10.70 12.45
C SER A 168 2.62 9.84 11.21
N VAL A 169 2.89 8.54 11.44
CA VAL A 169 2.90 7.47 10.43
C VAL A 169 1.74 6.52 10.72
N ILE A 170 0.97 6.17 9.69
CA ILE A 170 -0.10 5.18 9.75
C ILE A 170 0.25 4.02 8.82
N CYS A 171 0.39 2.82 9.38
CA CYS A 171 0.69 1.59 8.66
C CYS A 171 -0.60 0.81 8.34
N THR A 172 -0.90 0.61 7.06
CA THR A 172 -2.08 -0.15 6.60
C THR A 172 -1.84 -1.66 6.53
N GLY A 173 -0.57 -2.10 6.46
CA GLY A 173 -0.19 -3.51 6.56
C GLY A 173 -0.57 -4.37 5.33
N GLN A 174 -0.49 -3.81 4.12
CA GLN A 174 -0.83 -4.52 2.88
C GLN A 174 -0.07 -5.86 2.75
N PHE A 175 1.20 -5.95 3.15
CA PHE A 175 2.07 -7.12 2.91
C PHE A 175 1.83 -8.39 3.74
N LYS A 176 0.81 -8.46 4.63
CA LYS A 176 0.54 -9.68 5.43
C LYS A 176 -0.17 -10.83 4.67
N ASP A 177 -0.47 -10.67 3.39
CA ASP A 177 -1.29 -11.65 2.63
C ASP A 177 -0.54 -12.90 2.17
N ALA A 178 0.77 -13.01 2.39
CA ALA A 178 1.54 -14.17 1.93
C ALA A 178 1.41 -15.43 2.81
N ASP A 179 0.89 -15.35 4.05
CA ASP A 179 1.09 -16.43 5.05
C ASP A 179 -0.13 -16.85 5.91
N LYS A 180 -1.40 -16.54 5.58
CA LYS A 180 -2.54 -16.92 6.47
C LYS A 180 -3.68 -17.72 5.83
N THR A 181 -3.64 -19.02 6.10
CA THR A 181 -4.82 -19.90 6.19
C THR A 181 -5.43 -19.78 7.60
N GLY A 182 -6.65 -19.25 7.72
CA GLY A 182 -7.50 -19.42 8.91
C GLY A 182 -7.76 -18.18 9.78
N HIS A 183 -9.06 -17.89 9.95
CA HIS A 183 -9.72 -17.31 11.14
C HIS A 183 -9.08 -16.14 11.91
N GLU A 184 -8.44 -15.18 11.24
CA GLU A 184 -8.08 -13.90 11.87
C GLU A 184 -8.66 -12.75 11.05
N VAL A 185 -9.70 -12.09 11.58
CA VAL A 185 -10.23 -10.85 11.04
C VAL A 185 -9.20 -9.76 11.30
N THR A 186 -8.15 -9.72 10.48
CA THR A 186 -7.25 -8.56 10.43
C THR A 186 -8.01 -7.48 9.68
N THR A 187 -8.64 -6.56 10.40
CA THR A 187 -9.25 -5.36 9.79
C THR A 187 -8.13 -4.45 9.25
N LYS A 188 -7.53 -4.83 8.13
CA LYS A 188 -6.59 -3.98 7.39
C LYS A 188 -7.38 -2.79 6.84
N LEU A 189 -7.10 -1.58 7.33
CA LEU A 189 -7.66 -0.38 6.74
C LEU A 189 -6.94 -0.10 5.43
N SER A 190 -7.66 0.05 4.32
CA SER A 190 -7.08 0.49 3.05
C SER A 190 -6.63 1.94 3.14
N LYS A 191 -5.72 2.38 2.26
CA LYS A 191 -5.33 3.80 2.19
C LYS A 191 -6.54 4.71 1.95
N ALA A 192 -7.52 4.25 1.18
CA ALA A 192 -8.78 4.94 0.97
C ALA A 192 -9.58 5.17 2.27
N GLN A 193 -9.71 4.13 3.10
CA GLN A 193 -10.38 4.24 4.41
C GLN A 193 -9.60 5.16 5.35
N VAL A 194 -8.27 5.07 5.37
CA VAL A 194 -7.43 5.96 6.18
C VAL A 194 -7.58 7.41 5.73
N CYS A 195 -7.51 7.70 4.43
CA CYS A 195 -7.69 9.05 3.88
C CYS A 195 -9.06 9.63 4.24
N ALA A 196 -10.13 8.84 4.13
CA ALA A 196 -11.47 9.27 4.51
C ALA A 196 -11.60 9.56 6.00
N ASN A 197 -11.04 8.71 6.87
CA ASN A 197 -11.05 8.90 8.33
C ASN A 197 -10.24 10.12 8.77
N LEU A 198 -9.14 10.41 8.08
CA LEU A 198 -8.35 11.63 8.27
C LEU A 198 -9.01 12.87 7.69
N GLN A 199 -10.08 12.71 6.91
CA GLN A 199 -10.64 13.77 6.05
C GLN A 199 -9.55 14.42 5.20
N ALA A 200 -8.61 13.59 4.70
CA ALA A 200 -7.49 14.04 3.90
C ALA A 200 -8.00 14.75 2.64
N ARG A 201 -7.45 15.92 2.37
CA ARG A 201 -7.80 16.75 1.20
C ARG A 201 -7.05 16.30 -0.05
N LEU A 202 -5.94 15.58 0.14
CA LEU A 202 -5.07 15.08 -0.91
C LEU A 202 -4.31 13.84 -0.40
N LEU A 203 -4.08 12.89 -1.30
CA LEU A 203 -3.07 11.84 -1.15
C LEU A 203 -1.94 12.05 -2.17
N ILE A 204 -0.69 11.86 -1.77
CA ILE A 204 0.47 11.76 -2.67
C ILE A 204 1.02 10.34 -2.57
N ASP A 205 0.94 9.56 -3.65
CA ASP A 205 1.22 8.11 -3.67
C ASP A 205 1.87 7.74 -5.01
N ASP A 206 2.80 6.79 -5.03
CA ASP A 206 3.42 6.31 -6.27
C ASP A 206 2.68 5.11 -6.87
N SER A 207 1.82 4.41 -6.12
CA SER A 207 1.06 3.26 -6.63
C SER A 207 -0.20 3.68 -7.37
N SER A 208 -0.31 3.22 -8.62
CA SER A 208 -1.51 3.33 -9.45
C SER A 208 -2.74 2.71 -8.80
N GLU A 209 -2.57 1.57 -8.14
CA GLU A 209 -3.67 0.84 -7.49
C GLU A 209 -4.20 1.61 -6.28
N ASN A 210 -3.30 2.12 -5.44
CA ASN A 210 -3.68 2.97 -4.31
C ASN A 210 -4.36 4.24 -4.81
N ALA A 211 -3.83 4.87 -5.85
CA ALA A 211 -4.43 6.06 -6.45
C ALA A 211 -5.85 5.82 -6.95
N ILE A 212 -6.08 4.73 -7.69
CA ILE A 212 -7.42 4.33 -8.16
C ILE A 212 -8.34 4.05 -6.97
N GLN A 213 -7.90 3.28 -5.98
CA GLN A 213 -8.73 2.94 -4.81
C GLN A 213 -9.12 4.16 -3.98
N VAL A 214 -8.24 5.16 -3.86
CA VAL A 214 -8.47 6.37 -3.07
C VAL A 214 -9.30 7.40 -3.85
N ALA A 215 -9.10 7.48 -5.16
CA ALA A 215 -9.88 8.35 -6.05
C ALA A 215 -11.28 7.78 -6.34
N LYS A 216 -11.47 6.46 -6.21
CA LYS A 216 -12.74 5.75 -6.41
C LYS A 216 -12.98 4.68 -5.35
N PRO A 217 -13.15 5.07 -4.09
CA PRO A 217 -13.36 4.11 -3.04
C PRO A 217 -14.79 3.54 -3.10
N PRO A 218 -15.02 2.34 -2.55
CA PRO A 218 -16.37 1.80 -2.44
C PRO A 218 -17.24 2.70 -1.53
N PRO A 219 -18.52 2.93 -1.88
CA PRO A 219 -19.46 3.63 -1.01
C PRO A 219 -19.52 2.98 0.39
N PRO A 220 -19.71 3.77 1.47
CA PRO A 220 -20.03 5.20 1.50
C PRO A 220 -18.81 6.13 1.54
N THR A 221 -17.60 5.61 1.34
CA THR A 221 -16.35 6.38 1.42
C THR A 221 -16.33 7.48 0.34
N PRO A 222 -16.07 8.75 0.66
CA PRO A 222 -15.92 9.79 -0.35
C PRO A 222 -14.56 9.68 -1.06
N PRO A 223 -14.45 10.07 -2.34
CA PRO A 223 -13.18 10.08 -3.06
C PRO A 223 -12.25 11.18 -2.51
N THR A 224 -10.96 10.89 -2.46
CA THR A 224 -9.90 11.85 -2.15
C THR A 224 -9.06 12.10 -3.40
N PRO A 225 -8.78 13.36 -3.79
CA PRO A 225 -7.84 13.65 -4.88
C PRO A 225 -6.48 13.01 -4.64
N VAL A 226 -5.84 12.53 -5.71
CA VAL A 226 -4.53 11.88 -5.63
C VAL A 226 -3.55 12.52 -6.58
N LEU A 227 -2.35 12.82 -6.07
CA LEU A 227 -1.17 13.04 -6.90
C LEU A 227 -0.45 11.71 -7.08
N LEU A 228 -0.54 11.13 -8.29
CA LEU A 228 0.23 9.95 -8.66
C LEU A 228 1.67 10.39 -8.91
N PHE A 229 2.54 10.08 -7.96
CA PHE A 229 3.89 10.61 -7.85
C PHE A 229 4.90 9.77 -8.63
N GLY A 230 5.80 10.46 -9.35
CA GLY A 230 6.89 9.89 -10.10
C GLY A 230 6.51 9.44 -11.52
N ASP A 231 7.51 9.51 -12.41
CA ASP A 231 7.46 8.89 -13.74
C ASP A 231 8.02 7.47 -13.67
N TYR A 232 7.44 6.66 -12.79
CA TYR A 232 7.89 5.29 -12.55
C TYR A 232 7.26 4.30 -13.53
N GLU A 233 7.97 3.23 -13.86
CA GLU A 233 7.42 2.22 -14.78
C GLU A 233 6.24 1.47 -14.13
N TRP A 234 6.33 1.16 -12.83
CA TRP A 234 5.27 0.42 -12.12
C TRP A 234 3.97 1.18 -11.96
N ASN A 235 3.99 2.50 -12.09
CA ASN A 235 2.81 3.36 -12.01
C ASN A 235 2.33 3.83 -13.37
N SER A 236 2.89 3.29 -14.45
CA SER A 236 2.41 3.50 -15.82
C SER A 236 1.38 2.44 -16.25
N ARG A 237 1.11 1.44 -15.40
CA ARG A 237 0.24 0.28 -15.65
C ARG A 237 -0.49 -0.11 -14.39
N VAL A 238 -1.60 -0.85 -14.52
CA VAL A 238 -2.29 -1.45 -13.38
C VAL A 238 -1.71 -2.83 -13.07
N SER A 239 -1.59 -3.14 -11.79
CA SER A 239 -1.07 -4.39 -11.26
C SER A 239 -1.95 -4.85 -10.11
N SER A 240 -2.94 -5.71 -10.41
CA SER A 240 -3.95 -6.13 -9.45
C SER A 240 -3.48 -7.29 -8.56
N SER A 241 -3.99 -7.38 -7.33
CA SER A 241 -3.73 -8.53 -6.46
C SER A 241 -4.31 -9.83 -7.03
N SER A 242 -5.33 -9.75 -7.89
CA SER A 242 -5.84 -10.89 -8.66
C SER A 242 -4.82 -11.49 -9.63
N ASP A 243 -3.73 -10.77 -9.92
CA ASP A 243 -2.66 -11.22 -10.81
C ASP A 243 -1.65 -12.13 -10.11
N ALA A 244 -1.92 -12.54 -8.86
CA ALA A 244 -1.09 -13.49 -8.11
C ALA A 244 -1.31 -14.93 -8.62
N ASN A 245 -0.97 -15.19 -9.89
CA ASN A 245 -1.03 -16.50 -10.52
C ASN A 245 0.15 -16.70 -11.49
N ASP A 246 0.48 -17.95 -11.79
CA ASP A 246 1.67 -18.32 -12.56
C ASP A 246 1.69 -17.72 -13.97
N THR A 247 0.52 -17.49 -14.59
CA THR A 247 0.45 -16.91 -15.95
C THR A 247 0.83 -15.44 -15.99
N MET A 248 0.87 -14.76 -14.85
CA MET A 248 1.25 -13.35 -14.72
C MET A 248 2.70 -13.16 -14.27
N VAL A 249 3.41 -14.24 -13.92
CA VAL A 249 4.86 -14.18 -13.70
C VAL A 249 5.56 -13.72 -14.98
N PHE A 250 6.53 -12.81 -14.87
CA PHE A 250 7.15 -12.12 -16.01
C PHE A 250 7.58 -13.07 -17.14
N GLU A 251 8.43 -14.06 -16.82
CA GLU A 251 8.96 -15.01 -17.82
C GLU A 251 7.85 -15.88 -18.42
N THR A 252 6.89 -16.33 -17.60
CA THR A 252 5.75 -17.12 -18.07
C THR A 252 4.89 -16.31 -19.02
N ARG A 253 4.52 -15.08 -18.64
CA ARG A 253 3.71 -14.20 -19.46
C ARG A 253 4.41 -13.85 -20.76
N LEU A 254 5.70 -13.52 -20.70
CA LEU A 254 6.50 -13.23 -21.89
C LEU A 254 6.51 -14.42 -22.87
N SER A 255 6.60 -15.64 -22.35
CA SER A 255 6.51 -16.86 -23.18
C SER A 255 5.11 -17.06 -23.77
N ILE A 256 4.04 -16.84 -22.99
CA ILE A 256 2.64 -16.97 -23.46
C ILE A 256 2.35 -15.95 -24.58
N GLU A 257 2.87 -14.73 -24.43
CA GLU A 257 2.72 -13.62 -25.37
C GLU A 257 3.70 -13.72 -26.57
N GLY A 258 4.43 -14.83 -26.71
CA GLY A 258 5.33 -15.06 -27.85
C GLY A 258 6.52 -14.11 -27.92
N GLY A 259 7.04 -13.67 -26.76
CA GLY A 259 8.15 -12.72 -26.67
C GLY A 259 7.75 -11.25 -26.84
N LYS A 260 6.45 -10.96 -26.95
CA LYS A 260 5.94 -9.61 -27.06
C LYS A 260 6.13 -8.85 -25.75
N GLU A 261 6.67 -7.63 -25.84
CA GLU A 261 6.90 -6.74 -24.71
C GLU A 261 5.57 -6.08 -24.26
N PHE A 262 4.68 -6.88 -23.67
CA PHE A 262 3.31 -6.47 -23.29
C PHE A 262 3.25 -5.20 -22.43
N TRP A 263 4.28 -4.95 -21.61
CA TRP A 263 4.40 -3.72 -20.83
C TRP A 263 4.54 -2.46 -21.70
N LYS A 264 4.96 -2.54 -22.96
CA LYS A 264 5.00 -1.37 -23.85
C LYS A 264 3.62 -0.96 -24.39
N GLU A 265 2.63 -1.84 -24.29
CA GLU A 265 1.28 -1.60 -24.83
C GLU A 265 0.27 -1.24 -23.76
N GLU A 266 0.39 -1.85 -22.58
CA GLU A 266 -0.49 -1.58 -21.45
C GLU A 266 -0.27 -0.18 -20.89
N LYS A 267 -1.38 0.52 -20.63
CA LYS A 267 -1.39 1.88 -20.10
C LYS A 267 -2.32 2.01 -18.92
N LEU A 268 -1.88 2.76 -17.91
CA LEU A 268 -2.71 3.11 -16.76
C LEU A 268 -3.96 3.89 -17.21
N GLU A 269 -3.82 4.76 -18.21
CA GLU A 269 -4.89 5.61 -18.71
C GLU A 269 -6.11 4.83 -19.20
N ASP A 270 -5.93 3.59 -19.67
CA ASP A 270 -7.02 2.70 -20.08
C ASP A 270 -7.87 2.22 -18.89
N HIS A 271 -7.39 2.43 -17.66
CA HIS A 271 -7.99 1.95 -16.41
C HIS A 271 -8.40 3.07 -15.45
N ILE A 272 -7.97 4.32 -15.71
CA ILE A 272 -8.41 5.49 -14.93
C ILE A 272 -9.71 6.01 -15.54
N PRO A 273 -10.83 6.03 -14.81
CA PRO A 273 -12.04 6.62 -15.35
C PRO A 273 -11.91 8.14 -15.49
N GLU A 274 -12.60 8.73 -16.47
CA GLU A 274 -12.47 10.14 -16.86
C GLU A 274 -12.71 11.14 -15.71
N ASP A 275 -13.53 10.78 -14.73
CA ASP A 275 -13.91 11.61 -13.57
C ASP A 275 -13.04 11.36 -12.32
N ALA A 276 -12.10 10.42 -12.36
CA ALA A 276 -11.24 10.15 -11.20
C ALA A 276 -10.32 11.35 -10.93
N PRO A 277 -10.29 11.90 -9.70
CA PRO A 277 -9.44 13.04 -9.36
C PRO A 277 -7.96 12.63 -9.16
N ILE A 278 -7.35 12.00 -10.18
CA ILE A 278 -5.95 11.57 -10.19
C ILE A 278 -5.16 12.50 -11.10
N HIS A 279 -4.08 13.08 -10.57
CA HIS A 279 -3.17 13.92 -11.33
C HIS A 279 -1.73 13.39 -11.24
N ARG A 280 -1.09 13.15 -12.39
CA ARG A 280 0.30 12.71 -12.40
C ARG A 280 1.24 13.88 -12.09
N VAL A 281 2.22 13.65 -11.23
CA VAL A 281 3.31 14.59 -10.94
C VAL A 281 4.64 13.85 -10.94
N LYS A 282 5.55 14.28 -11.81
CA LYS A 282 6.84 13.57 -12.00
C LYS A 282 7.82 13.67 -10.81
N ASP A 283 7.70 14.72 -10.01
CA ASP A 283 8.63 15.06 -8.93
C ASP A 283 7.99 15.98 -7.88
N TRP A 284 8.70 16.23 -6.79
CA TRP A 284 8.26 17.12 -5.71
C TRP A 284 8.05 18.57 -6.16
N ALA A 285 8.81 19.05 -7.15
CA ALA A 285 8.63 20.39 -7.69
C ALA A 285 7.28 20.52 -8.41
N ALA A 286 6.87 19.50 -9.17
CA ALA A 286 5.56 19.42 -9.81
C ALA A 286 4.45 19.26 -8.77
N ALA A 287 4.63 18.42 -7.75
CA ALA A 287 3.66 18.26 -6.67
C ALA A 287 3.38 19.58 -5.93
N VAL A 288 4.44 20.30 -5.50
CA VAL A 288 4.30 21.60 -4.82
C VAL A 288 3.62 22.64 -5.71
N ARG A 289 3.98 22.72 -7.00
CA ARG A 289 3.31 23.64 -7.94
C ARG A 289 1.82 23.34 -8.07
N TRP A 290 1.46 22.05 -8.15
CA TRP A 290 0.07 21.64 -8.24
C TRP A 290 -0.70 22.02 -6.98
N VAL A 291 -0.15 21.71 -5.78
CA VAL A 291 -0.80 22.04 -4.50
C VAL A 291 -0.98 23.54 -4.35
N LYS A 292 0.06 24.34 -4.62
CA LYS A 292 -0.01 25.80 -4.55
C LYS A 292 -1.14 26.35 -5.43
N LYS A 293 -1.22 25.87 -6.68
CA LYS A 293 -2.28 26.27 -7.60
C LYS A 293 -3.67 25.86 -7.08
N ALA A 294 -3.80 24.65 -6.55
CA ALA A 294 -5.08 24.18 -5.99
C ALA A 294 -5.52 25.00 -4.78
N VAL A 295 -4.60 25.46 -3.92
CA VAL A 295 -4.87 26.40 -2.83
C VAL A 295 -5.33 27.76 -3.37
N GLU A 296 -4.62 28.32 -4.35
CA GLU A 296 -4.97 29.59 -5.00
C GLU A 296 -6.37 29.55 -5.65
N GLU A 297 -6.77 28.39 -6.16
CA GLU A 297 -8.10 28.13 -6.75
C GLU A 297 -9.18 27.76 -5.72
N GLY A 298 -8.85 27.68 -4.43
CA GLY A 298 -9.78 27.30 -3.35
C GLY A 298 -10.24 25.83 -3.39
N LYS A 299 -9.47 24.96 -4.06
CA LYS A 299 -9.75 23.52 -4.17
C LYS A 299 -9.13 22.71 -3.04
N LEU A 300 -8.11 23.24 -2.35
CA LEU A 300 -7.46 22.63 -1.18
C LEU A 300 -7.50 23.54 0.04
#